data_AF-A0A0L6WZV8-F1
#
_entry.id   AF-A0A0L6WZV8-F1
#
_cell.length_a   1.000
_cell.length_b   1.000
_cell.length_c   1.000
_cell.angle_alpha   90.00
_cell.angle_beta   90.00
_cell.angle_gamma   90.00
#
_symmetry.space_group_name_H-M   'P 1'
#
loop_
_entity.id
_entity.type
_entity.pdbx_description
1 polymer ?
#
loop_
_entity_poly.entity_id
_entity_poly.type
_entity_poly.pdbx_seq_one_letter_code
_entity_poly.pdbx_strand_id
1 'polypeptide(L)'
;MPLHNDATAPKWDESHLRKLPQYFKELEYLFADCSITDDTQKKEYASQYISYDMAETWLGLPEFGNNIVISNNTLQPYTYQEWKAVVLRLYPGADASACYNLGNLKQLVNQTFNTGLVTLGRFSDYYQDFQCIARWLLTNGKLYHNEECHLFQQGIPTLLWSKIICHLKITLPDHHPEDPYNVNQVFEGAKWVLKGMDTSMTKTSNGTSGTSSSSPIVNAPALLLPMTKWETLELATTTAIVSALEHLEALLTSSNAQPRQQFANSTCHFCGETGHTMVQGTCMKLEQMIQQGKIHCNTEGKIILPSGAMIPNYFGK
;
A
#
# COMPACT_ATOMS: atom_id res chain seq x y z
N MET A 1 8.05 42.90 9.36
CA MET A 1 7.80 42.03 8.19
C MET A 1 9.02 42.02 7.31
N PRO A 2 9.49 40.85 6.83
CA PRO A 2 10.58 40.75 5.86
C PRO A 2 10.25 41.47 4.55
N LEU A 3 11.27 41.91 3.80
CA LEU A 3 11.07 42.36 2.41
C LEU A 3 10.87 41.14 1.49
N HIS A 4 10.13 41.28 0.38
CA HIS A 4 9.82 40.17 -0.54
C HIS A 4 11.06 39.33 -0.97
N ASN A 5 12.18 40.00 -1.23
CA ASN A 5 13.44 39.38 -1.67
C ASN A 5 14.35 38.90 -0.52
N ASP A 6 13.93 39.03 0.74
CA ASP A 6 14.71 38.59 1.89
C ASP A 6 14.82 37.05 1.91
N ALA A 7 15.89 36.53 2.54
CA ALA A 7 16.05 35.11 2.83
C ALA A 7 15.07 34.63 3.91
N THR A 8 14.60 35.54 4.76
CA THR A 8 13.64 35.29 5.85
C THR A 8 12.17 35.46 5.45
N ALA A 9 11.90 35.87 4.20
CA ALA A 9 10.54 36.00 3.69
C ALA A 9 9.87 34.61 3.50
N PRO A 10 8.63 34.39 3.99
CA PRO A 10 7.85 33.19 3.68
C PRO A 10 7.68 33.06 2.16
N LYS A 11 7.79 31.85 1.61
CA LYS A 11 7.65 31.63 0.17
C LYS A 11 6.74 30.44 -0.09
N TRP A 12 5.82 30.61 -1.03
CA TRP A 12 4.95 29.54 -1.50
C TRP A 12 4.94 29.49 -3.03
N ASP A 13 4.69 28.29 -3.54
CA ASP A 13 4.71 27.95 -4.96
C ASP A 13 3.53 27.00 -5.24
N GLU A 14 2.75 27.27 -6.29
CA GLU A 14 1.60 26.45 -6.70
C GLU A 14 1.99 25.01 -7.00
N SER A 15 3.24 24.74 -7.40
CA SER A 15 3.74 23.37 -7.56
C SER A 15 3.67 22.54 -6.26
N HIS A 16 3.55 23.22 -5.11
CA HIS A 16 3.46 22.63 -3.77
C HIS A 16 2.20 23.08 -3.03
N LEU A 17 1.00 22.83 -3.59
CA LEU A 17 -0.30 23.12 -2.95
C LEU A 17 -0.39 22.71 -1.46
N ARG A 18 0.16 21.55 -1.10
CA ARG A 18 0.19 21.03 0.28
C ARG A 18 0.98 21.90 1.28
N LYS A 19 1.82 22.83 0.82
CA LYS A 19 2.57 23.77 1.66
C LYS A 19 1.82 25.07 1.95
N LEU A 20 0.67 25.32 1.31
CA LEU A 20 -0.10 26.57 1.50
C LEU A 20 -0.56 26.81 2.96
N PRO A 21 -1.00 25.79 3.75
CA PRO A 21 -1.27 25.99 5.17
C PRO A 21 -0.03 26.34 5.99
N GLN A 22 1.12 25.78 5.63
CA GLN A 22 2.39 26.04 6.32
C GLN A 22 2.87 27.48 6.05
N TYR A 23 2.74 27.94 4.80
CA TYR A 23 2.96 29.34 4.43
C TYR A 23 2.08 30.31 5.24
N PHE A 24 0.77 30.05 5.32
CA PHE A 24 -0.12 30.88 6.14
C PHE A 24 0.22 30.83 7.64
N LYS A 25 0.68 29.68 8.15
CA LYS A 25 1.12 29.54 9.54
C LYS A 25 2.39 30.34 9.83
N GLU A 26 3.35 30.35 8.91
CA GLU A 26 4.57 31.17 8.99
C GLU A 26 4.24 32.67 8.95
N LEU A 27 3.31 33.09 8.09
CA LEU A 27 2.77 34.45 8.09
C LEU A 27 2.09 34.80 9.41
N GLU A 28 1.27 33.91 9.98
CA GLU A 28 0.59 34.16 11.27
C GLU A 28 1.57 34.33 12.43
N TYR A 29 2.70 33.60 12.43
CA TYR A 29 3.79 33.86 13.37
C TYR A 29 4.45 35.23 13.14
N LEU A 30 4.73 35.61 11.89
CA LEU A 30 5.32 36.92 11.57
C LEU A 30 4.37 38.09 11.88
N PHE A 31 3.07 37.93 11.70
CA PHE A 31 2.08 38.92 12.10
C PHE A 31 2.05 39.11 13.62
N ALA A 32 2.15 38.02 14.40
CA ALA A 32 2.25 38.10 15.85
C ALA A 32 3.55 38.79 16.30
N ASP A 33 4.70 38.39 15.73
CA ASP A 33 6.02 38.98 16.03
C ASP A 33 6.08 40.47 15.69
N CYS A 34 5.55 40.85 14.53
CA CYS A 34 5.46 42.25 14.08
C CYS A 34 4.28 43.03 14.67
N SER A 35 3.49 42.44 15.58
CA SER A 35 2.28 43.04 16.19
C SER A 35 1.23 43.58 15.19
N ILE A 36 1.09 42.93 14.03
CA ILE A 36 0.11 43.30 13.00
C ILE A 36 -1.25 42.71 13.35
N THR A 37 -2.17 43.57 13.77
CA THR A 37 -3.54 43.20 14.14
C THR A 37 -4.56 43.46 13.04
N ASP A 38 -4.31 44.44 12.16
CA ASP A 38 -5.23 44.82 11.08
C ASP A 38 -5.39 43.71 10.03
N ASP A 39 -6.64 43.39 9.67
CA ASP A 39 -6.92 42.29 8.75
C ASP A 39 -6.64 42.64 7.28
N THR A 40 -6.81 43.91 6.87
CA THR A 40 -6.46 44.36 5.51
C THR A 40 -4.95 44.23 5.29
N GLN A 41 -4.17 44.73 6.25
CA GLN A 41 -2.70 44.67 6.21
C GLN A 41 -2.18 43.22 6.20
N LYS A 42 -2.82 42.29 6.91
CA LYS A 42 -2.47 40.85 6.84
C LYS A 42 -2.73 40.25 5.45
N LYS A 43 -3.85 40.60 4.80
CA LYS A 43 -4.15 40.14 3.43
C LYS A 43 -3.13 40.69 2.43
N GLU A 44 -2.81 41.99 2.51
CA GLU A 44 -1.78 42.62 1.68
C GLU A 44 -0.42 41.94 1.80
N TYR A 45 0.07 41.72 3.03
CA TYR A 45 1.32 40.99 3.25
C TYR A 45 1.24 39.54 2.78
N ALA A 46 0.10 38.86 2.94
CA ALA A 46 -0.06 37.49 2.46
C ALA A 46 -0.01 37.39 0.93
N SER A 47 -0.52 38.38 0.20
CA SER A 47 -0.36 38.50 -1.26
C SER A 47 1.01 39.04 -1.70
N GLN A 48 1.82 39.59 -0.79
CA GLN A 48 3.13 40.17 -1.14
C GLN A 48 4.21 39.12 -1.43
N TYR A 49 4.18 37.93 -0.82
CA TYR A 49 5.30 36.95 -0.90
C TYR A 49 5.08 35.77 -1.87
N ILE A 50 4.04 35.85 -2.70
CA ILE A 50 3.71 34.85 -3.74
C ILE A 50 4.08 35.39 -5.13
N SER A 51 3.89 34.60 -6.19
CA SER A 51 4.11 35.07 -7.56
C SER A 51 3.04 36.10 -7.97
N TYR A 52 3.32 36.83 -9.05
CA TYR A 52 2.38 37.81 -9.61
C TYR A 52 1.01 37.18 -9.93
N ASP A 53 0.99 36.04 -10.62
CA ASP A 53 -0.25 35.37 -11.06
C ASP A 53 -1.10 34.85 -9.86
N MET A 54 -0.42 34.37 -8.80
CA MET A 54 -1.07 34.00 -7.55
C MET A 54 -1.64 35.23 -6.84
N ALA A 55 -0.87 36.32 -6.75
CA ALA A 55 -1.31 37.56 -6.14
C ALA A 55 -2.52 38.15 -6.87
N GLU A 56 -2.52 38.18 -8.20
CA GLU A 56 -3.67 38.61 -9.01
C GLU A 56 -4.92 37.76 -8.72
N THR A 57 -4.76 36.43 -8.64
CA THR A 57 -5.85 35.51 -8.25
C THR A 57 -6.39 35.81 -6.86
N TRP A 58 -5.53 36.10 -5.89
CA TRP A 58 -5.92 36.35 -4.50
C TRP A 58 -6.52 37.75 -4.29
N LEU A 59 -6.03 38.75 -5.03
CA LEU A 59 -6.52 40.13 -5.06
C LEU A 59 -7.90 40.23 -5.74
N GLY A 60 -8.17 39.38 -6.73
CA GLY A 60 -9.46 39.31 -7.43
C GLY A 60 -10.60 38.73 -6.60
N LEU A 61 -10.35 38.21 -5.39
CA LEU A 61 -11.38 37.65 -4.53
C LEU A 61 -12.25 38.74 -3.91
N PRO A 62 -13.59 38.56 -3.87
CA PRO A 62 -14.46 39.53 -3.24
C PRO A 62 -14.12 39.70 -1.75
N GLU A 63 -13.66 38.65 -1.07
CA GLU A 63 -13.24 38.67 0.33
C GLU A 63 -11.87 39.34 0.56
N PHE A 64 -11.08 39.62 -0.49
CA PHE A 64 -9.83 40.37 -0.34
C PHE A 64 -10.13 41.84 -0.04
N GLY A 65 -10.89 42.48 -0.94
CA GLY A 65 -11.21 43.90 -0.86
C GLY A 65 -12.22 44.28 0.22
N ASN A 66 -12.56 45.57 0.27
CA ASN A 66 -13.55 46.15 1.18
C ASN A 66 -15.00 45.75 0.84
N ASN A 67 -15.24 44.63 0.16
CA ASN A 67 -16.60 44.18 -0.11
C ASN A 67 -17.27 43.81 1.20
N ILE A 68 -18.51 44.27 1.34
CA ILE A 68 -19.22 44.33 2.61
C ILE A 68 -20.04 43.05 2.78
N VAL A 69 -19.89 42.38 3.92
CA VAL A 69 -20.88 41.41 4.39
C VAL A 69 -22.01 42.17 5.06
N ILE A 70 -23.26 41.94 4.64
CA ILE A 70 -24.44 42.36 5.42
C ILE A 70 -24.65 41.32 6.52
N SER A 71 -23.91 41.48 7.62
CA SER A 71 -24.14 40.74 8.86
C SER A 71 -24.85 41.66 9.84
N ASN A 72 -26.03 41.25 10.32
CA ASN A 72 -26.80 41.97 11.34
C ASN A 72 -26.98 43.48 11.06
N ASN A 73 -27.37 43.84 9.83
CA ASN A 73 -27.56 45.23 9.36
C ASN A 73 -26.33 46.15 9.51
N THR A 74 -25.13 45.59 9.72
CA THR A 74 -23.89 46.35 9.93
C THR A 74 -22.92 46.14 8.78
N LEU A 75 -22.28 47.22 8.34
CA LEU A 75 -21.38 47.26 7.19
C LEU A 75 -19.97 46.81 7.63
N GLN A 76 -19.60 45.55 7.42
CA GLN A 76 -18.29 45.03 7.88
C GLN A 76 -17.45 44.43 6.72
N PRO A 77 -16.15 44.76 6.61
CA PRO A 77 -15.21 44.06 5.72
C PRO A 77 -14.98 42.61 6.18
N TYR A 78 -14.69 41.72 5.23
CA TYR A 78 -14.25 40.35 5.55
C TYR A 78 -12.96 40.35 6.38
N THR A 79 -12.90 39.49 7.38
CA THR A 79 -11.69 39.25 8.19
C THR A 79 -10.61 38.53 7.39
N TYR A 80 -9.37 38.56 7.90
CA TYR A 80 -8.26 37.78 7.33
C TYR A 80 -8.55 36.27 7.35
N GLN A 81 -9.22 35.76 8.40
CA GLN A 81 -9.52 34.33 8.53
C GLN A 81 -10.60 33.85 7.54
N GLU A 82 -11.63 34.66 7.28
CA GLU A 82 -12.65 34.34 6.26
C GLU A 82 -12.03 34.32 4.86
N TRP A 83 -11.22 35.32 4.52
CA TRP A 83 -10.49 35.36 3.26
C TRP A 83 -9.51 34.19 3.11
N LYS A 84 -8.68 33.89 4.14
CA LYS A 84 -7.78 32.73 4.18
C LYS A 84 -8.54 31.42 3.95
N ALA A 85 -9.73 31.27 4.53
CA ALA A 85 -10.57 30.10 4.32
C ALA A 85 -11.15 30.02 2.89
N VAL A 86 -11.33 31.14 2.18
CA VAL A 86 -11.67 31.15 0.74
C VAL A 86 -10.44 30.80 -0.10
N VAL A 87 -9.27 31.41 0.15
CA VAL A 87 -8.03 31.08 -0.55
C VAL A 87 -7.69 29.60 -0.46
N LEU A 88 -7.79 29.00 0.74
CA LEU A 88 -7.57 27.56 0.93
C LEU A 88 -8.59 26.67 0.18
N ARG A 89 -9.78 27.20 -0.15
CA ARG A 89 -10.79 26.48 -0.97
C ARG A 89 -10.54 26.58 -2.48
N LEU A 90 -9.83 27.61 -2.96
CA LEU A 90 -9.44 27.74 -4.37
C LEU A 90 -8.42 26.69 -4.81
N TYR A 91 -7.66 26.15 -3.85
CA TYR A 91 -6.64 25.13 -4.08
C TYR A 91 -7.04 23.78 -3.44
N PRO A 92 -7.93 22.98 -4.07
CA PRO A 92 -8.25 21.63 -3.59
C PRO A 92 -6.99 20.80 -3.32
N GLY A 93 -6.82 20.34 -2.07
CA GLY A 93 -5.62 19.64 -1.59
C GLY A 93 -4.63 20.52 -0.80
N ALA A 94 -4.84 21.84 -0.74
CA ALA A 94 -4.22 22.71 0.25
C ALA A 94 -4.87 22.57 1.63
N ASP A 95 -6.17 22.26 1.71
CA ASP A 95 -6.85 21.99 2.98
C ASP A 95 -6.23 20.81 3.75
N ALA A 96 -5.93 21.03 5.03
CA ALA A 96 -5.45 20.03 5.98
C ALA A 96 -6.40 18.82 6.13
N SER A 97 -7.69 18.97 5.81
CA SER A 97 -8.72 17.92 5.79
C SER A 97 -8.74 17.09 4.48
N ALA A 98 -7.96 17.50 3.47
CA ALA A 98 -7.85 16.86 2.16
C ALA A 98 -6.41 16.43 1.77
N CYS A 99 -5.40 16.61 2.63
CA CYS A 99 -3.98 16.35 2.31
C CYS A 99 -3.68 14.96 1.71
N TYR A 100 -4.42 13.93 2.14
CA TYR A 100 -4.27 12.57 1.64
C TYR A 100 -5.61 11.90 1.32
N ASN A 101 -5.54 10.88 0.48
CA ASN A 101 -6.65 10.00 0.15
C ASN A 101 -6.10 8.57 -0.02
N LEU A 102 -6.99 7.57 -0.09
CA LEU A 102 -6.60 6.16 -0.24
C LEU A 102 -5.81 5.89 -1.54
N GLY A 103 -6.03 6.70 -2.59
CA GLY A 103 -5.27 6.68 -3.84
C GLY A 103 -3.80 7.05 -3.63
N ASN A 104 -3.51 8.09 -2.83
CA ASN A 104 -2.12 8.48 -2.50
C ASN A 104 -1.39 7.33 -1.78
N LEU A 105 -2.07 6.63 -0.86
CA LEU A 105 -1.49 5.48 -0.14
C LEU A 105 -1.23 4.29 -1.08
N LYS A 106 -2.21 3.94 -1.93
CA LYS A 106 -2.08 2.88 -2.94
C LYS A 106 -1.03 3.21 -4.00
N GLN A 107 -0.88 4.48 -4.37
CA GLN A 107 0.17 4.94 -5.28
C GLN A 107 1.56 4.73 -4.67
N LEU A 108 1.78 5.13 -3.41
CA LEU A 108 3.04 4.89 -2.70
C LEU A 108 3.37 3.39 -2.66
N VAL A 109 2.42 2.56 -2.22
CA VAL A 109 2.52 1.09 -2.18
C VAL A 109 2.97 0.52 -3.53
N ASN A 110 2.28 0.91 -4.62
CA ASN A 110 2.61 0.45 -5.97
C ASN A 110 3.98 0.97 -6.46
N GLN A 111 4.34 2.22 -6.16
CA GLN A 111 5.64 2.78 -6.52
C GLN A 111 6.77 2.02 -5.82
N THR A 112 6.65 1.79 -4.51
CA THR A 112 7.64 1.07 -3.71
C THR A 112 7.80 -0.39 -4.16
N PHE A 113 6.69 -1.10 -4.43
CA PHE A 113 6.74 -2.48 -4.90
C PHE A 113 7.54 -2.60 -6.21
N ASN A 114 7.35 -1.65 -7.14
CA ASN A 114 8.06 -1.63 -8.43
C ASN A 114 9.53 -1.21 -8.33
N THR A 115 9.91 -0.32 -7.39
CA THR A 115 11.32 0.08 -7.20
C THR A 115 12.13 -0.93 -6.38
N GLY A 116 11.47 -1.75 -5.56
CA GLY A 116 12.09 -2.76 -4.71
C GLY A 116 12.68 -2.22 -3.40
N LEU A 117 12.60 -3.03 -2.35
CA LEU A 117 13.04 -2.70 -0.99
C LEU A 117 14.30 -3.49 -0.60
N VAL A 118 15.39 -3.30 -1.35
CA VAL A 118 16.61 -4.12 -1.19
C VAL A 118 17.47 -3.71 0.01
N THR A 119 17.39 -2.44 0.46
CA THR A 119 18.23 -1.90 1.54
C THR A 119 17.40 -1.38 2.71
N LEU A 120 18.00 -1.40 3.91
CA LEU A 120 17.38 -0.88 5.14
C LEU A 120 16.99 0.60 5.02
N GLY A 121 17.79 1.40 4.32
CA GLY A 121 17.48 2.81 4.05
C GLY A 121 16.16 2.95 3.29
N ARG A 122 16.02 2.30 2.12
CA ARG A 122 14.79 2.33 1.31
C ARG A 122 13.57 1.78 2.04
N PHE A 123 13.74 0.74 2.87
CA PHE A 123 12.64 0.23 3.71
C PHE A 123 12.22 1.25 4.78
N SER A 124 13.18 1.97 5.37
CA SER A 124 12.92 3.01 6.36
C SER A 124 12.24 4.23 5.74
N ASP A 125 12.65 4.64 4.53
CA ASP A 125 12.01 5.70 3.75
C ASP A 125 10.53 5.35 3.48
N TYR A 126 10.27 4.15 2.92
CA TYR A 126 8.92 3.65 2.67
C TYR A 126 8.06 3.62 3.95
N TYR A 127 8.61 3.13 5.06
CA TYR A 127 7.90 3.11 6.34
C TYR A 127 7.51 4.52 6.81
N GLN A 128 8.39 5.51 6.66
CA GLN A 128 8.11 6.90 7.05
C GLN A 128 7.02 7.52 6.15
N ASP A 129 7.16 7.40 4.83
CA ASP A 129 6.17 7.91 3.88
C ASP A 129 4.79 7.25 4.07
N PHE A 130 4.78 5.92 4.26
CA PHE A 130 3.54 5.17 4.50
C PHE A 130 2.87 5.62 5.80
N GLN A 131 3.62 5.70 6.90
CA GLN A 131 3.11 6.14 8.20
C GLN A 131 2.59 7.59 8.17
N CYS A 132 3.22 8.48 7.39
CA CYS A 132 2.76 9.84 7.20
C CYS A 132 1.34 9.89 6.60
N ILE A 133 1.12 9.13 5.52
CA ILE A 133 -0.17 9.05 4.82
C ILE A 133 -1.21 8.27 5.64
N ALA A 134 -0.85 7.09 6.13
CA ALA A 134 -1.75 6.18 6.84
C ALA A 134 -2.27 6.78 8.16
N ARG A 135 -1.41 7.40 8.97
CA ARG A 135 -1.82 8.02 10.24
C ARG A 135 -2.77 9.18 10.05
N TRP A 136 -2.60 9.97 8.99
CA TRP A 136 -3.55 11.01 8.63
C TRP A 136 -4.91 10.39 8.23
N LEU A 137 -4.92 9.32 7.42
CA LEU A 137 -6.15 8.66 6.99
C LEU A 137 -6.91 8.01 8.17
N LEU A 138 -6.20 7.33 9.08
CA LEU A 138 -6.74 6.77 10.32
C LEU A 138 -7.40 7.86 11.19
N THR A 139 -6.69 8.96 11.44
CA THR A 139 -7.19 10.10 12.25
C THR A 139 -8.46 10.71 11.66
N ASN A 140 -8.61 10.68 10.33
CA ASN A 140 -9.78 11.20 9.62
C ASN A 140 -10.87 10.14 9.35
N GLY A 141 -10.75 8.91 9.87
CA GLY A 141 -11.72 7.82 9.62
C GLY A 141 -11.80 7.35 8.17
N LYS A 142 -10.76 7.61 7.36
CA LYS A 142 -10.67 7.30 5.91
C LYS A 142 -9.88 6.02 5.60
N LEU A 143 -9.43 5.31 6.63
CA LEU A 143 -8.69 4.05 6.59
C LEU A 143 -8.95 3.27 7.89
N TYR A 144 -9.05 1.94 7.81
CA TYR A 144 -9.18 1.06 8.98
C TYR A 144 -7.85 0.33 9.27
N HIS A 145 -7.61 -0.07 10.52
CA HIS A 145 -6.32 -0.66 10.91
C HIS A 145 -5.97 -1.97 10.17
N ASN A 146 -6.96 -2.83 9.88
CA ASN A 146 -6.70 -4.03 9.08
C ASN A 146 -6.35 -3.67 7.62
N GLU A 147 -7.01 -2.65 7.05
CA GLU A 147 -6.70 -2.17 5.69
C GLU A 147 -5.31 -1.54 5.62
N GLU A 148 -4.91 -0.77 6.64
CA GLU A 148 -3.54 -0.27 6.81
C GLU A 148 -2.51 -1.40 6.79
N CYS A 149 -2.70 -2.45 7.57
CA CYS A 149 -1.75 -3.57 7.65
C CYS A 149 -1.64 -4.32 6.32
N HIS A 150 -2.77 -4.58 5.64
CA HIS A 150 -2.76 -5.21 4.32
C HIS A 150 -2.12 -4.33 3.24
N LEU A 151 -2.38 -3.02 3.24
CA LEU A 151 -1.75 -2.09 2.29
C LEU A 151 -0.24 -1.97 2.52
N PHE A 152 0.20 -1.99 3.79
CA PHE A 152 1.64 -1.96 4.10
C PHE A 152 2.36 -3.20 3.56
N GLN A 153 1.76 -4.38 3.76
CA GLN A 153 2.26 -5.65 3.22
C GLN A 153 2.36 -5.62 1.69
N GLN A 154 1.39 -5.04 0.98
CA GLN A 154 1.39 -4.99 -0.49
C GLN A 154 2.58 -4.23 -1.08
N GLY A 155 3.19 -3.30 -0.35
CA GLY A 155 4.39 -2.58 -0.81
C GLY A 155 5.69 -3.38 -0.68
N ILE A 156 5.66 -4.55 -0.03
CA ILE A 156 6.84 -5.35 0.29
C ILE A 156 7.01 -6.46 -0.76
N PRO A 157 8.17 -6.54 -1.46
CA PRO A 157 8.44 -7.63 -2.40
C PRO A 157 8.35 -9.02 -1.75
N THR A 158 7.74 -9.98 -2.42
CA THR A 158 7.44 -11.33 -1.89
C THR A 158 8.63 -12.04 -1.25
N LEU A 159 9.83 -11.93 -1.85
CA LEU A 159 11.05 -12.54 -1.30
C LEU A 159 11.48 -11.94 0.04
N LEU A 160 11.27 -10.63 0.24
CA LEU A 160 11.53 -9.97 1.52
C LEU A 160 10.43 -10.30 2.53
N TRP A 161 9.17 -10.30 2.09
CA TRP A 161 8.02 -10.67 2.93
C TRP A 161 8.17 -12.06 3.54
N SER A 162 8.54 -13.08 2.76
CA SER A 162 8.77 -14.45 3.26
C SER A 162 9.83 -14.50 4.37
N LYS A 163 10.92 -13.72 4.26
CA LYS A 163 11.96 -13.65 5.29
C LYS A 163 11.45 -12.94 6.56
N ILE A 164 10.68 -11.88 6.41
CA ILE A 164 10.05 -11.16 7.53
C ILE A 164 9.08 -12.09 8.26
N ILE A 165 8.19 -12.79 7.56
CA ILE A 165 7.26 -13.75 8.17
C ILE A 165 7.97 -14.88 8.92
N CYS A 166 9.06 -15.44 8.36
CA CYS A 166 9.86 -16.44 9.08
C CYS A 166 10.45 -15.89 10.38
N HIS A 167 10.92 -14.64 10.39
CA HIS A 167 11.40 -13.99 11.61
C HIS A 167 10.27 -13.71 12.61
N LEU A 168 9.13 -13.17 12.16
CA LEU A 168 8.00 -12.83 13.02
C LEU A 168 7.35 -14.06 13.67
N LYS A 169 7.26 -15.19 12.96
CA LYS A 169 6.78 -16.46 13.55
C LYS A 169 7.66 -17.00 14.68
N ILE A 170 8.94 -16.61 14.72
CA ILE A 170 9.88 -16.98 15.79
C ILE A 170 9.78 -16.00 16.97
N THR A 171 9.58 -14.71 16.70
CA THR A 171 9.55 -13.66 17.74
C THR A 171 8.17 -13.40 18.34
N LEU A 172 7.09 -13.79 17.66
CA LEU A 172 5.69 -13.62 18.07
C LEU A 172 4.95 -14.98 18.06
N PRO A 173 5.28 -15.92 18.98
CA PRO A 173 4.72 -17.27 18.97
C PRO A 173 3.20 -17.32 19.22
N ASP A 174 2.65 -16.33 19.95
CA ASP A 174 1.23 -16.26 20.30
C ASP A 174 0.35 -15.54 19.26
N HIS A 175 0.90 -15.19 18.09
CA HIS A 175 0.17 -14.48 17.03
C HIS A 175 -0.77 -15.41 16.27
N HIS A 176 -2.05 -15.01 16.17
CA HIS A 176 -3.09 -15.82 15.53
C HIS A 176 -2.98 -15.80 13.99
N PRO A 177 -3.14 -16.93 13.28
CA PRO A 177 -2.92 -16.99 11.82
C PRO A 177 -3.81 -16.08 10.96
N GLU A 178 -5.01 -15.76 11.43
CA GLU A 178 -5.97 -14.90 10.72
C GLU A 178 -5.79 -13.40 11.01
N ASP A 179 -4.98 -13.04 12.03
CA ASP A 179 -4.75 -11.64 12.38
C ASP A 179 -3.65 -11.06 11.48
N PRO A 180 -3.82 -9.85 10.92
CA PRO A 180 -2.76 -9.20 10.15
C PRO A 180 -1.63 -8.72 11.08
N TYR A 181 -0.37 -8.90 10.64
CA TYR A 181 0.78 -8.32 11.35
C TYR A 181 0.72 -6.79 11.33
N ASN A 182 0.91 -6.18 12.49
CA ASN A 182 0.93 -4.73 12.63
C ASN A 182 2.12 -4.11 11.86
N VAL A 183 1.92 -2.94 11.25
CA VAL A 183 2.93 -2.18 10.50
C VAL A 183 4.27 -2.05 11.27
N ASN A 184 4.22 -1.82 12.58
CA ASN A 184 5.42 -1.70 13.41
C ASN A 184 6.14 -3.04 13.61
N GLN A 185 5.40 -4.15 13.78
CA GLN A 185 5.98 -5.50 13.89
C GLN A 185 6.71 -5.87 12.59
N VAL A 186 6.05 -5.63 11.44
CA VAL A 186 6.64 -5.82 10.11
C VAL A 186 7.91 -4.97 9.93
N PHE A 187 7.90 -3.71 10.39
CA PHE A 187 9.07 -2.83 10.34
C PHE A 187 10.24 -3.36 11.17
N GLU A 188 10.05 -3.75 12.44
CA GLU A 188 11.12 -4.33 13.26
C GLU A 188 11.67 -5.63 12.66
N GLY A 189 10.79 -6.51 12.15
CA GLY A 189 11.20 -7.73 11.45
C GLY A 189 12.02 -7.45 10.19
N ALA A 190 11.63 -6.43 9.40
CA ALA A 190 12.38 -6.00 8.23
C ALA A 190 13.77 -5.46 8.59
N LYS A 191 13.90 -4.67 9.67
CA LYS A 191 15.22 -4.20 10.16
C LYS A 191 16.15 -5.36 10.46
N TRP A 192 15.66 -6.39 11.15
CA TRP A 192 16.46 -7.56 11.50
C TRP A 192 16.91 -8.33 10.25
N VAL A 193 15.99 -8.61 9.33
CA VAL A 193 16.26 -9.34 8.09
C VAL A 193 17.28 -8.60 7.20
N LEU A 194 17.08 -7.30 6.98
CA LEU A 194 17.93 -6.50 6.09
C LEU A 194 19.33 -6.32 6.70
N LYS A 195 19.44 -6.03 8.00
CA LYS A 195 20.73 -5.91 8.69
C LYS A 195 21.54 -7.21 8.68
N GLY A 196 20.87 -8.36 8.79
CA GLY A 196 21.51 -9.68 8.63
C GLY A 196 22.02 -9.92 7.22
N MET A 197 21.28 -9.47 6.21
CA MET A 197 21.63 -9.60 4.79
C MET A 197 22.87 -8.75 4.43
N ASP A 198 22.97 -7.52 4.93
CA ASP A 198 24.15 -6.65 4.77
C ASP A 198 25.42 -7.32 5.33
N THR A 199 25.34 -7.93 6.53
CA THR A 199 26.49 -8.62 7.15
C THR A 199 26.89 -9.93 6.47
N SER A 200 26.00 -10.54 5.68
CA SER A 200 26.31 -11.78 4.93
C SER A 200 27.05 -11.46 3.62
N MET A 201 26.74 -10.33 2.99
CA MET A 201 27.37 -9.87 1.75
C MET A 201 28.83 -9.40 1.95
N THR A 202 29.27 -9.11 3.18
CA THR A 202 30.64 -8.62 3.45
C THR A 202 31.69 -9.74 3.63
N LYS A 203 31.33 -11.03 3.49
CA LYS A 203 32.22 -12.17 3.80
C LYS A 203 32.72 -12.97 2.60
N THR A 204 33.10 -12.30 1.51
CA THR A 204 33.87 -12.93 0.42
C THR A 204 34.96 -12.00 -0.14
N SER A 205 36.10 -11.90 0.56
CA SER A 205 37.41 -11.60 -0.05
C SER A 205 38.56 -12.08 0.86
N ASN A 206 39.69 -12.43 0.25
CA ASN A 206 40.77 -13.25 0.85
C ASN A 206 41.62 -12.55 1.94
N GLY A 207 42.27 -13.34 2.80
CA GLY A 207 43.33 -12.83 3.69
C GLY A 207 43.95 -13.83 4.68
N THR A 208 44.76 -14.79 4.22
CA THR A 208 45.51 -15.73 5.08
C THR A 208 46.76 -15.09 5.70
N SER A 209 46.91 -15.07 7.04
CA SER A 209 48.14 -15.44 7.82
C SER A 209 48.25 -14.76 9.21
N GLY A 210 48.73 -15.51 10.21
CA GLY A 210 49.12 -15.03 11.56
C GLY A 210 47.95 -14.95 12.56
N THR A 211 48.02 -15.44 13.81
CA THR A 211 49.19 -15.85 14.62
C THR A 211 48.86 -17.05 15.52
N SER A 212 49.87 -17.85 15.82
CA SER A 212 49.82 -19.11 16.59
C SER A 212 49.75 -18.94 18.12
N SER A 213 48.97 -19.81 18.79
CA SER A 213 49.39 -20.45 20.05
C SER A 213 48.57 -21.73 20.31
N SER A 214 49.15 -22.72 20.99
CA SER A 214 48.70 -24.11 21.01
C SER A 214 48.22 -24.61 22.37
N SER A 215 47.04 -25.26 22.38
CA SER A 215 46.76 -26.59 23.01
C SER A 215 46.82 -26.73 24.56
N PRO A 216 46.22 -27.78 25.18
CA PRO A 216 45.80 -29.07 24.60
C PRO A 216 44.38 -29.60 24.89
N ILE A 217 44.12 -30.72 24.21
CA ILE A 217 42.93 -31.57 24.14
C ILE A 217 42.69 -32.39 25.42
N VAL A 218 41.40 -32.65 25.75
CA VAL A 218 40.97 -33.87 26.47
C VAL A 218 39.73 -34.45 25.79
N ASN A 219 39.73 -35.76 25.53
CA ASN A 219 38.63 -36.55 24.94
C ASN A 219 37.86 -37.29 26.08
N ALA A 220 36.64 -37.83 25.95
CA ALA A 220 35.69 -38.06 24.84
C ALA A 220 34.25 -38.20 25.47
N PRO A 221 33.17 -38.71 24.84
CA PRO A 221 32.98 -39.22 23.46
C PRO A 221 31.78 -38.59 22.71
N ALA A 222 31.58 -39.02 21.46
CA ALA A 222 30.53 -38.54 20.57
C ALA A 222 29.15 -39.20 20.83
N LEU A 223 28.08 -38.41 20.71
CA LEU A 223 26.79 -38.88 20.21
C LEU A 223 26.56 -38.31 18.81
N LEU A 224 26.71 -39.16 17.80
CA LEU A 224 26.35 -38.87 16.42
C LEU A 224 24.84 -39.06 16.25
N LEU A 225 24.13 -38.02 15.85
CA LEU A 225 22.85 -38.15 15.14
C LEU A 225 23.04 -37.65 13.70
N PRO A 226 22.47 -38.33 12.68
CA PRO A 226 22.95 -38.14 11.31
C PRO A 226 22.27 -36.95 10.63
N MET A 227 23.06 -35.99 10.14
CA MET A 227 22.60 -35.08 9.08
C MET A 227 22.52 -35.88 7.76
N THR A 228 21.36 -36.45 7.45
CA THR A 228 21.10 -37.06 6.14
C THR A 228 20.73 -35.99 5.12
N LYS A 229 21.68 -35.70 4.22
CA LYS A 229 21.54 -35.14 2.86
C LYS A 229 20.16 -34.57 2.46
N TRP A 230 20.08 -33.24 2.31
CA TRP A 230 19.02 -32.60 1.50
C TRP A 230 19.50 -32.05 0.13
N GLU A 231 20.80 -32.00 -0.10
CA GLU A 231 21.43 -31.50 -1.34
C GLU A 231 21.18 -32.38 -2.58
N THR A 232 20.42 -33.48 -2.47
CA THR A 232 20.02 -34.33 -3.60
C THR A 232 18.55 -34.14 -4.01
N LEU A 233 17.78 -33.32 -3.28
CA LEU A 233 16.39 -33.02 -3.63
C LEU A 233 16.25 -31.76 -4.48
N GLU A 234 17.09 -30.74 -4.27
CA GLU A 234 17.01 -29.45 -4.98
C GLU A 234 17.22 -29.56 -6.50
N LEU A 235 18.13 -30.43 -6.96
CA LEU A 235 18.42 -30.58 -8.40
C LEU A 235 17.29 -31.33 -9.14
N ALA A 236 16.63 -32.29 -8.48
CA ALA A 236 15.48 -32.99 -9.07
C ALA A 236 14.22 -32.09 -9.14
N THR A 237 14.00 -31.25 -8.12
CA THR A 237 12.86 -30.32 -8.10
C THR A 237 13.01 -29.17 -9.08
N THR A 238 14.21 -28.64 -9.28
CA THR A 238 14.42 -27.51 -10.21
C THR A 238 14.22 -27.91 -11.67
N THR A 239 14.69 -29.09 -12.11
CA THR A 239 14.40 -29.59 -13.47
C THR A 239 12.92 -29.87 -13.68
N ALA A 240 12.22 -30.43 -12.68
CA ALA A 240 10.78 -30.66 -12.75
C ALA A 240 9.97 -29.34 -12.83
N ILE A 241 10.39 -28.31 -12.10
CA ILE A 241 9.75 -26.98 -12.14
C ILE A 241 9.98 -26.29 -13.49
N VAL A 242 11.20 -26.33 -14.04
CA VAL A 242 11.47 -25.73 -15.37
C VAL A 242 10.66 -26.44 -16.46
N SER A 243 10.63 -27.78 -16.46
CA SER A 243 9.86 -28.53 -17.45
C SER A 243 8.34 -28.33 -17.29
N ALA A 244 7.84 -28.13 -16.07
CA ALA A 244 6.45 -27.74 -15.82
C ALA A 244 6.15 -26.29 -16.26
N LEU A 245 7.13 -25.38 -16.16
CA LEU A 245 7.01 -23.99 -16.65
C LEU A 245 6.98 -23.95 -18.17
N GLU A 246 7.86 -24.70 -18.84
CA GLU A 246 7.84 -24.89 -20.31
C GLU A 246 6.52 -25.52 -20.78
N HIS A 247 5.96 -26.48 -20.03
CA HIS A 247 4.64 -27.04 -20.32
C HIS A 247 3.51 -26.01 -20.14
N LEU A 248 3.58 -25.15 -19.12
CA LEU A 248 2.62 -24.05 -18.92
C LEU A 248 2.75 -22.96 -19.99
N GLU A 249 3.96 -22.63 -20.42
CA GLU A 249 4.23 -21.67 -21.49
C GLU A 249 3.78 -22.21 -22.85
N ALA A 250 3.93 -23.52 -23.12
CA ALA A 250 3.33 -24.19 -24.28
C ALA A 250 1.79 -24.17 -24.24
N LEU A 251 1.18 -24.38 -23.06
CA LEU A 251 -0.27 -24.27 -22.90
C LEU A 251 -0.77 -22.83 -23.12
N LEU A 252 -0.06 -21.82 -22.60
CA LEU A 252 -0.40 -20.41 -22.77
C LEU A 252 -0.20 -19.91 -24.21
N THR A 253 0.86 -20.34 -24.90
CA THR A 253 1.09 -19.98 -26.32
C THR A 253 0.15 -20.71 -27.28
N SER A 254 -0.35 -21.90 -26.92
CA SER A 254 -1.45 -22.54 -27.67
C SER A 254 -2.79 -21.80 -27.54
N SER A 255 -2.94 -20.95 -26.51
CA SER A 255 -4.22 -20.32 -26.15
C SER A 255 -4.59 -19.09 -27.00
N ASN A 256 -3.77 -18.74 -28.00
CA ASN A 256 -4.04 -17.61 -28.90
C ASN A 256 -4.60 -18.03 -30.28
N ALA A 257 -5.29 -19.17 -30.33
CA ALA A 257 -6.10 -19.62 -31.46
C ALA A 257 -7.61 -19.57 -31.12
N GLN A 258 -8.27 -18.49 -31.58
CA GLN A 258 -9.73 -18.29 -31.77
C GLN A 258 -10.73 -19.07 -30.87
N PRO A 259 -11.53 -18.37 -30.02
CA PRO A 259 -12.62 -19.00 -29.28
C PRO A 259 -13.86 -19.22 -30.17
N ARG A 260 -13.87 -20.30 -30.97
CA ARG A 260 -15.09 -20.86 -31.59
C ARG A 260 -14.87 -22.32 -31.99
N GLN A 261 -15.82 -23.19 -31.59
CA GLN A 261 -16.09 -24.59 -32.02
C GLN A 261 -15.82 -25.77 -31.06
N GLN A 262 -15.29 -25.60 -29.84
CA GLN A 262 -14.99 -26.78 -28.97
C GLN A 262 -16.18 -27.43 -28.22
N PHE A 263 -17.36 -26.80 -28.14
CA PHE A 263 -18.50 -27.32 -27.34
C PHE A 263 -19.77 -27.68 -28.14
N ALA A 264 -19.69 -27.77 -29.48
CA ALA A 264 -20.87 -27.96 -30.33
C ALA A 264 -21.71 -29.23 -30.02
N ASN A 265 -21.08 -30.27 -29.46
CA ASN A 265 -21.69 -31.58 -29.23
C ASN A 265 -21.81 -31.97 -27.74
N SER A 266 -21.42 -31.13 -26.78
CA SER A 266 -21.55 -31.45 -25.35
C SER A 266 -22.95 -31.09 -24.84
N THR A 267 -23.71 -32.08 -24.37
CA THR A 267 -24.94 -31.87 -23.59
C THR A 267 -24.62 -31.63 -22.12
N CYS A 268 -25.24 -30.62 -21.53
CA CYS A 268 -25.15 -30.37 -20.10
C CYS A 268 -25.98 -31.40 -19.33
N HIS A 269 -25.34 -32.24 -18.52
CA HIS A 269 -26.03 -33.28 -17.74
C HIS A 269 -27.07 -32.73 -16.74
N PHE A 270 -27.01 -31.44 -16.36
CA PHE A 270 -27.96 -30.83 -15.42
C PHE A 270 -29.24 -30.33 -16.08
N CYS A 271 -29.15 -29.59 -17.20
CA CYS A 271 -30.34 -29.04 -17.88
C CYS A 271 -30.76 -29.79 -19.16
N GLY A 272 -29.90 -30.66 -19.70
CA GLY A 272 -30.11 -31.43 -20.94
C GLY A 272 -29.77 -30.68 -22.24
N GLU A 273 -29.37 -29.41 -22.18
CA GLU A 273 -29.13 -28.57 -23.36
C GLU A 273 -27.73 -28.77 -23.96
N THR A 274 -27.61 -28.74 -25.29
CA THR A 274 -26.33 -28.79 -26.02
C THR A 274 -25.59 -27.44 -25.99
N GLY A 275 -24.26 -27.49 -26.06
CA GLY A 275 -23.39 -26.31 -26.22
C GLY A 275 -22.60 -25.91 -24.96
N HIS A 276 -22.85 -26.57 -23.82
CA HIS A 276 -22.14 -26.31 -22.56
C HIS A 276 -22.10 -27.57 -21.68
N THR A 277 -21.29 -27.55 -20.63
CA THR A 277 -21.11 -28.67 -19.68
C THR A 277 -21.74 -28.36 -18.32
N MET A 278 -21.83 -29.36 -17.44
CA MET A 278 -22.31 -29.18 -16.06
C MET A 278 -21.20 -28.58 -15.17
N VAL A 279 -20.89 -27.30 -15.39
CA VAL A 279 -19.91 -26.53 -14.60
C VAL A 279 -20.54 -25.22 -14.16
N GLN A 280 -20.23 -24.78 -12.94
CA GLN A 280 -20.68 -23.49 -12.43
C GLN A 280 -20.17 -22.35 -13.33
N GLY A 281 -21.00 -21.34 -13.59
CA GLY A 281 -20.75 -20.28 -14.56
C GLY A 281 -21.01 -20.63 -16.03
N THR A 282 -21.11 -21.92 -16.42
CA THR A 282 -21.43 -22.30 -17.82
C THR A 282 -22.88 -22.72 -18.02
N CYS A 283 -23.53 -23.30 -17.00
CA CYS A 283 -24.96 -23.60 -17.02
C CYS A 283 -25.77 -22.56 -16.21
N MET A 284 -26.45 -21.64 -16.90
CA MET A 284 -27.27 -20.60 -16.25
C MET A 284 -28.38 -21.15 -15.35
N LYS A 285 -28.93 -22.32 -15.68
CA LYS A 285 -29.97 -22.99 -14.87
C LYS A 285 -29.41 -23.59 -13.57
N LEU A 286 -28.16 -24.04 -13.59
CA LEU A 286 -27.43 -24.49 -12.40
C LEU A 286 -27.16 -23.29 -11.48
N GLU A 287 -26.62 -22.20 -12.03
CA GLU A 287 -26.35 -20.96 -11.30
C GLU A 287 -27.62 -20.40 -10.63
N GLN A 288 -28.73 -20.38 -11.36
CA GLN A 288 -30.01 -19.90 -10.83
C GLN A 288 -30.52 -20.76 -9.67
N MET A 289 -30.29 -22.08 -9.67
CA MET A 289 -30.69 -22.95 -8.56
C MET A 289 -29.77 -22.84 -7.34
N ILE A 290 -28.48 -22.55 -7.55
CA ILE A 290 -27.54 -22.18 -6.48
C ILE A 290 -27.96 -20.85 -5.85
N GLN A 291 -28.24 -19.84 -6.66
CA GLN A 291 -28.65 -18.51 -6.21
C GLN A 291 -30.03 -18.50 -5.53
N GLN A 292 -30.90 -19.45 -5.86
CA GLN A 292 -32.17 -19.70 -5.15
C GLN A 292 -32.01 -20.54 -3.86
N GLY A 293 -30.78 -20.93 -3.48
CA GLY A 293 -30.52 -21.73 -2.28
C GLY A 293 -31.14 -23.13 -2.31
N LYS A 294 -31.40 -23.68 -3.51
CA LYS A 294 -32.06 -25.00 -3.68
C LYS A 294 -31.08 -26.16 -3.82
N ILE A 295 -29.83 -25.85 -4.16
CA ILE A 295 -28.67 -26.75 -4.25
C ILE A 295 -27.42 -25.94 -3.91
N HIS A 296 -26.41 -26.53 -3.28
CA HIS A 296 -25.11 -25.93 -3.04
C HIS A 296 -24.02 -26.74 -3.75
N CYS A 297 -22.85 -26.14 -3.99
CA CYS A 297 -21.66 -26.88 -4.39
C CYS A 297 -20.75 -27.07 -3.16
N ASN A 298 -20.21 -28.27 -2.97
CA ASN A 298 -19.18 -28.50 -1.95
C ASN A 298 -17.79 -28.00 -2.42
N THR A 299 -16.80 -28.03 -1.52
CA THR A 299 -15.41 -27.64 -1.82
C THR A 299 -14.70 -28.53 -2.85
N GLU A 300 -15.31 -29.64 -3.27
CA GLU A 300 -14.84 -30.51 -4.35
C GLU A 300 -15.56 -30.26 -5.69
N GLY A 301 -16.43 -29.23 -5.77
CA GLY A 301 -17.21 -28.89 -6.97
C GLY A 301 -18.42 -29.79 -7.24
N LYS A 302 -18.85 -30.61 -6.28
CA LYS A 302 -20.02 -31.51 -6.41
C LYS A 302 -21.30 -30.85 -5.91
N ILE A 303 -22.39 -31.06 -6.64
CA ILE A 303 -23.72 -30.52 -6.32
C ILE A 303 -24.37 -31.34 -5.20
N ILE A 304 -24.78 -30.66 -4.13
CA ILE A 304 -25.45 -31.23 -2.95
C ILE A 304 -26.76 -30.47 -2.65
N LEU A 305 -27.66 -31.08 -1.89
CA LEU A 305 -28.85 -30.38 -1.38
C LEU A 305 -28.49 -29.46 -0.20
N PRO A 306 -29.32 -28.43 0.11
CA PRO A 306 -29.10 -27.54 1.25
C PRO A 306 -29.14 -28.26 2.61
N SER A 307 -29.72 -29.45 2.66
CA SER A 307 -29.71 -30.36 3.81
C SER A 307 -28.40 -31.15 3.97
N GLY A 308 -27.39 -30.92 3.13
CA GLY A 308 -26.12 -31.65 3.12
C GLY A 308 -26.18 -33.05 2.48
N ALA A 309 -27.36 -33.50 2.04
CA ALA A 309 -27.51 -34.77 1.34
C ALA A 309 -26.97 -34.68 -0.09
N MET A 310 -26.14 -35.66 -0.48
CA MET A 310 -25.79 -35.92 -1.89
C MET A 310 -27.05 -36.30 -2.68
N ILE A 311 -27.22 -35.76 -3.89
CA ILE A 311 -28.29 -36.18 -4.80
C ILE A 311 -27.89 -37.54 -5.42
N PRO A 312 -28.64 -38.63 -5.18
CA PRO A 312 -28.30 -39.92 -5.78
C PRO A 312 -28.58 -39.91 -7.29
N ASN A 313 -27.67 -40.51 -8.06
CA ASN A 313 -27.71 -40.69 -9.52
C ASN A 313 -27.52 -39.44 -10.40
N TYR A 314 -26.25 -39.06 -10.58
CA TYR A 314 -25.77 -38.39 -11.81
C TYR A 314 -24.57 -39.14 -12.44
N PHE A 315 -24.57 -40.48 -12.35
CA PHE A 315 -23.65 -41.36 -13.09
C PHE A 315 -24.44 -42.28 -14.04
N GLY A 316 -24.11 -42.26 -15.33
CA GLY A 316 -24.64 -43.13 -16.39
C GLY A 316 -25.78 -42.49 -17.19
N LYS A 317 -25.61 -42.15 -18.47
CA LYS A 317 -24.90 -42.86 -19.54
C LYS A 317 -23.95 -41.98 -20.36
#